data_AF-A0A976L1I9-F1
#
_entry.id   AF-A0A976L1I9-F1
#
_cell.length_a   1.000
_cell.length_b   1.000
_cell.length_c   1.000
_cell.angle_alpha   90.00
_cell.angle_beta   90.00
_cell.angle_gamma   90.00
#
_symmetry.space_group_name_H-M   'P 1'
#
loop_
_entity.id
_entity.type
_entity.pdbx_description
1 polymer ?
#
loop_
_entity_poly.entity_id
_entity_poly.type
_entity_poly.pdbx_seq_one_letter_code
_entity_poly.pdbx_strand_id
1 'polypeptide(L)'
;MKIGVFICHCGENIGRTVDCARVAKAAAFFTNVVYSVDNKYMCSDPGQNIIKQAVKDYKLDGVVVGSCSPHMHEKTFRKAVSDAGVNPFLCEIANLREHVSWVHEDKEVATGKAIDLVRFAVEKVKRNTPLSTIKVPVTKRTLVIGGGISGIQAALDVANAGYEVVLVEKEPSIGGHMSQLSETFPTLDCSQCILTPRMVEVYQHPKIKLMTYAEVESVEGFIGNFKVTIKQKARYVDADKCS
;
A
#
# COMPACT_ATOMS: atom_id res chain seq x y z
N MET A 1 -7.47 3.31 30.55
CA MET A 1 -7.26 2.68 29.24
C MET A 1 -7.13 1.18 29.43
N LYS A 2 -7.93 0.38 28.75
CA LYS A 2 -7.88 -1.08 28.72
C LYS A 2 -7.29 -1.54 27.39
N ILE A 3 -6.22 -2.33 27.43
CA ILE A 3 -5.48 -2.75 26.23
C ILE A 3 -5.64 -4.25 26.02
N GLY A 4 -5.91 -4.65 24.77
CA GLY A 4 -5.83 -6.04 24.33
C GLY A 4 -4.55 -6.28 23.54
N VAL A 5 -3.84 -7.36 23.84
CA VAL A 5 -2.61 -7.77 23.13
C VAL A 5 -2.87 -9.08 22.38
N PHE A 6 -2.51 -9.12 21.11
CA PHE A 6 -2.75 -10.28 20.25
C PHE A 6 -1.47 -10.69 19.53
N ILE A 7 -0.98 -11.90 19.77
CA ILE A 7 0.30 -12.39 19.22
C ILE A 7 0.04 -13.37 18.09
N CYS A 8 0.56 -13.08 16.91
CA CYS A 8 0.41 -13.91 15.72
C CYS A 8 1.58 -14.88 15.61
N HIS A 9 1.30 -16.15 15.29
CA HIS A 9 2.34 -17.13 14.95
C HIS A 9 2.75 -17.02 13.47
N CYS A 10 1.84 -16.51 12.62
CA CYS A 10 2.00 -16.46 11.17
C CYS A 10 2.34 -17.84 10.57
N GLY A 11 1.65 -18.89 11.05
CA GLY A 11 2.07 -20.27 10.85
C GLY A 11 3.40 -20.51 11.56
N GLU A 12 4.42 -20.94 10.81
CA GLU A 12 5.78 -21.13 11.33
C GLU A 12 6.67 -19.90 11.17
N ASN A 13 6.20 -18.82 10.52
CA ASN A 13 7.06 -17.68 10.23
C ASN A 13 7.50 -16.94 11.50
N ILE A 14 6.63 -16.85 12.51
CA ILE A 14 6.95 -16.29 13.82
C ILE A 14 7.10 -17.42 14.84
N GLY A 15 6.13 -18.35 14.89
CA GLY A 15 6.06 -19.41 15.91
C GLY A 15 7.27 -20.35 15.99
N ARG A 16 8.00 -20.53 14.87
CA ARG A 16 9.22 -21.35 14.85
C ARG A 16 10.34 -20.74 15.71
N THR A 17 10.54 -19.44 15.57
CA THR A 17 11.68 -18.70 16.15
C THR A 17 11.31 -17.91 17.40
N VAL A 18 10.02 -17.63 17.62
CA VAL A 18 9.52 -16.87 18.78
C VAL A 18 8.48 -17.71 19.50
N ASP A 19 8.65 -17.91 20.81
CA ASP A 19 7.63 -18.52 21.65
C ASP A 19 6.46 -17.54 21.86
N CYS A 20 5.51 -17.59 20.92
CA CYS A 20 4.37 -16.69 20.86
C CYS A 20 3.47 -16.80 22.10
N ALA A 21 3.31 -18.01 22.64
CA ALA A 21 2.53 -18.24 23.85
C ALA A 21 3.20 -17.59 25.07
N ARG A 22 4.53 -17.69 25.18
CA ARG A 22 5.29 -16.98 26.23
C ARG A 22 5.20 -15.47 26.07
N VAL A 23 5.26 -14.93 24.84
CA VAL A 23 5.07 -13.49 24.59
C VAL A 23 3.69 -13.05 25.05
N ALA A 24 2.63 -13.77 24.68
CA ALA A 24 1.26 -13.46 25.11
C ALA A 24 1.10 -13.53 26.63
N LYS A 25 1.66 -14.55 27.28
CA LYS A 25 1.64 -14.70 28.74
C LYS A 25 2.38 -13.57 29.44
N ALA A 26 3.55 -13.17 28.94
CA ALA A 26 4.30 -12.04 29.50
C ALA A 26 3.52 -10.72 29.35
N ALA A 27 2.89 -10.51 28.19
CA ALA A 27 2.12 -9.29 27.93
C ALA A 27 0.90 -9.13 28.83
N ALA A 28 0.32 -10.22 29.33
CA ALA A 28 -0.80 -10.19 30.28
C ALA A 28 -0.46 -9.51 31.61
N PHE A 29 0.82 -9.42 31.98
CA PHE A 29 1.27 -8.74 33.20
C PHE A 29 1.63 -7.27 32.99
N PHE A 30 1.60 -6.77 31.76
CA PHE A 30 1.89 -5.36 31.49
C PHE A 30 0.75 -4.47 32.01
N THR A 31 1.11 -3.34 32.61
CA THR A 31 0.13 -2.38 33.13
C THR A 31 -0.89 -1.99 32.04
N ASN A 32 -2.18 -1.97 32.39
CA ASN A 32 -3.33 -1.70 31.51
C ASN A 32 -3.69 -2.79 30.49
N VAL A 33 -2.93 -3.88 30.37
CA VAL A 33 -3.33 -5.02 29.54
C VAL A 33 -4.38 -5.83 30.31
N VAL A 34 -5.58 -5.94 29.74
CA VAL A 34 -6.70 -6.67 30.36
C VAL A 34 -7.03 -7.99 29.63
N TYR A 35 -6.48 -8.17 28.43
CA TYR A 35 -6.63 -9.37 27.63
C TYR A 35 -5.36 -9.60 26.80
N SER A 36 -4.85 -10.82 26.77
CA SER A 36 -3.70 -11.20 25.96
C SER A 36 -3.85 -12.63 25.46
N VAL A 37 -3.70 -12.83 24.16
CA VAL A 37 -3.86 -14.15 23.52
C VAL A 37 -2.93 -14.29 22.33
N ASP A 38 -2.54 -15.52 22.01
CA ASP A 38 -1.85 -15.87 20.78
C ASP A 38 -2.77 -16.68 19.83
N ASN A 39 -2.55 -16.53 18.53
CA ASN A 39 -3.29 -17.28 17.51
C ASN A 39 -2.44 -17.50 16.25
N LYS A 40 -2.78 -18.53 15.47
CA LYS A 40 -2.00 -18.96 14.31
C LYS A 40 -1.91 -17.89 13.22
N TYR A 41 -3.03 -17.23 12.92
CA TYR A 41 -3.11 -16.17 11.91
C TYR A 41 -4.02 -15.05 12.40
N MET A 42 -3.45 -13.93 12.84
CA MET A 42 -4.24 -12.80 13.33
C MET A 42 -4.94 -12.01 12.20
N CYS A 43 -4.37 -11.99 10.99
CA CYS A 43 -4.95 -11.26 9.86
C CYS A 43 -6.10 -11.98 9.15
N SER A 44 -6.31 -13.28 9.42
CA SER A 44 -7.42 -14.04 8.84
C SER A 44 -8.76 -13.63 9.47
N ASP A 45 -9.88 -13.98 8.85
CA ASP A 45 -11.21 -13.66 9.39
C ASP A 45 -11.41 -14.19 10.82
N PRO A 46 -11.02 -15.43 11.17
CA PRO A 46 -11.05 -15.89 12.56
C PRO A 46 -10.18 -15.03 13.50
N GLY A 47 -8.97 -14.65 13.07
CA GLY A 47 -8.07 -13.81 13.87
C GLY A 47 -8.62 -12.41 14.11
N GLN A 48 -9.20 -11.78 13.08
CA GLN A 48 -9.86 -10.48 13.21
C GLN A 48 -11.11 -10.57 14.10
N ASN A 49 -11.88 -11.66 14.03
CA ASN A 49 -13.04 -11.86 14.90
C ASN A 49 -12.65 -12.01 16.37
N ILE A 50 -11.51 -12.65 16.69
CA ILE A 50 -10.98 -12.70 18.06
C ILE A 50 -10.75 -11.28 18.60
N ILE A 51 -10.13 -10.40 17.79
CA ILE A 51 -9.94 -8.99 18.18
C ILE A 51 -11.28 -8.30 18.40
N LYS A 52 -12.19 -8.38 17.42
CA LYS A 52 -13.51 -7.72 17.47
C LYS A 52 -14.33 -8.16 18.68
N GLN A 53 -14.29 -9.46 19.00
CA GLN A 53 -15.01 -10.03 20.13
C GLN A 53 -14.38 -9.57 21.46
N ALA A 54 -13.05 -9.65 21.59
CA ALA A 54 -12.35 -9.18 22.78
C ALA A 54 -12.54 -7.67 23.04
N VAL A 55 -12.61 -6.85 21.99
CA VAL A 55 -12.95 -5.42 22.12
C VAL A 55 -14.29 -5.23 22.84
N LYS A 56 -15.31 -6.01 22.49
CA LYS A 56 -16.64 -5.94 23.11
C LYS A 56 -16.63 -6.51 24.52
N ASP A 57 -16.09 -7.71 24.70
CA ASP A 57 -16.17 -8.45 25.96
C ASP A 57 -15.37 -7.78 27.08
N TYR A 58 -14.18 -7.27 26.75
CA TYR A 58 -13.29 -6.65 27.73
C TYR A 58 -13.39 -5.11 27.74
N LYS A 59 -14.22 -4.53 26.86
CA LYS A 59 -14.38 -3.08 26.67
C LYS A 59 -13.02 -2.41 26.43
N LEU A 60 -12.30 -2.90 25.41
CA LEU A 60 -10.94 -2.43 25.11
C LEU A 60 -10.98 -1.00 24.57
N ASP A 61 -10.07 -0.17 25.08
CA ASP A 61 -9.84 1.20 24.61
C ASP A 61 -8.74 1.24 23.54
N GLY A 62 -7.82 0.26 23.54
CA GLY A 62 -6.75 0.15 22.56
C GLY A 62 -6.28 -1.29 22.33
N VAL A 63 -5.59 -1.48 21.21
CA VAL A 63 -5.21 -2.81 20.73
C VAL A 63 -3.75 -2.80 20.30
N VAL A 64 -3.02 -3.85 20.67
CA VAL A 64 -1.66 -4.11 20.19
C VAL A 64 -1.64 -5.47 19.51
N VAL A 65 -1.16 -5.53 18.26
CA VAL A 65 -0.98 -6.78 17.53
C VAL A 65 0.50 -7.05 17.31
N GLY A 66 1.03 -8.08 17.96
CA GLY A 66 2.38 -8.60 17.70
C GLY A 66 2.36 -9.51 16.49
N SER A 67 2.82 -9.03 15.33
CA SER A 67 2.71 -9.78 14.07
C SER A 67 3.75 -9.35 13.03
N CYS A 68 3.35 -9.14 11.77
CA CYS A 68 4.20 -8.66 10.68
C CYS A 68 4.32 -7.13 10.67
N SER A 69 5.08 -6.60 9.72
CA SER A 69 5.25 -5.17 9.50
C SER A 69 3.94 -4.39 9.40
N PRO A 70 3.86 -3.19 10.00
CA PRO A 70 2.72 -2.28 9.82
C PRO A 70 2.53 -1.87 8.35
N HIS A 71 3.60 -1.84 7.53
CA HIS A 71 3.49 -1.58 6.09
C HIS A 71 2.60 -2.59 5.36
N MET A 72 2.44 -3.79 5.92
CA MET A 72 1.63 -4.85 5.32
C MET A 72 0.19 -4.86 5.85
N HIS A 73 -0.02 -4.92 7.17
CA HIS A 73 -1.34 -5.19 7.76
C HIS A 73 -1.86 -4.10 8.71
N GLU A 74 -1.24 -2.91 8.79
CA GLU A 74 -1.77 -1.81 9.60
C GLU A 74 -3.20 -1.45 9.21
N LYS A 75 -3.47 -1.26 7.92
CA LYS A 75 -4.82 -0.93 7.44
C LYS A 75 -5.84 -2.03 7.78
N THR A 76 -5.42 -3.29 7.73
CA THR A 76 -6.26 -4.45 8.07
C THR A 76 -6.67 -4.44 9.54
N PHE A 77 -5.72 -4.33 10.45
CA PHE A 77 -6.02 -4.31 11.89
C PHE A 77 -6.74 -3.04 12.33
N ARG A 78 -6.36 -1.87 11.78
CA ARG A 78 -7.08 -0.61 12.00
C ARG A 78 -8.55 -0.71 11.59
N LYS A 79 -8.84 -1.35 10.45
CA LYS A 79 -10.21 -1.62 10.03
C LYS A 79 -10.91 -2.57 11.00
N ALA A 80 -10.27 -3.66 11.39
CA ALA A 80 -10.86 -4.64 12.31
C ALA A 80 -11.25 -4.03 13.66
N VAL A 81 -10.40 -3.19 14.26
CA VAL A 81 -10.72 -2.51 15.53
C VAL A 81 -11.78 -1.42 15.35
N SER A 82 -11.76 -0.72 14.20
CA SER A 82 -12.75 0.31 13.88
C SER A 82 -14.15 -0.29 13.70
N ASP A 83 -14.26 -1.46 13.06
CA ASP A 83 -15.51 -2.21 12.93
C ASP A 83 -16.07 -2.63 14.30
N ALA A 84 -15.21 -2.74 15.33
CA ALA A 84 -15.59 -3.05 16.70
C ALA A 84 -15.83 -1.81 17.59
N GLY A 85 -15.69 -0.60 17.03
CA GLY A 85 -15.96 0.67 17.73
C GLY A 85 -14.76 1.33 18.41
N VAL A 86 -13.54 0.80 18.23
CA VAL A 86 -12.30 1.43 18.74
C VAL A 86 -11.69 2.33 17.68
N ASN A 87 -11.22 3.51 18.08
CA ASN A 87 -10.57 4.42 17.14
C ASN A 87 -9.34 3.74 16.48
N PRO A 88 -9.20 3.77 15.14
CA PRO A 88 -8.14 3.04 14.45
C PRO A 88 -6.71 3.50 14.83
N PHE A 89 -6.55 4.71 15.37
CA PHE A 89 -5.25 5.24 15.82
C PHE A 89 -4.90 4.81 17.26
N LEU A 90 -5.80 4.08 17.93
CA LEU A 90 -5.54 3.35 19.18
C LEU A 90 -5.19 1.87 18.93
N CYS A 91 -4.78 1.54 17.71
CA CYS A 91 -4.24 0.24 17.32
C CYS A 91 -2.77 0.38 16.93
N GLU A 92 -1.91 -0.36 17.62
CA GLU A 92 -0.47 -0.41 17.34
C GLU A 92 -0.05 -1.82 16.91
N ILE A 93 1.03 -1.90 16.13
CA ILE A 93 1.59 -3.17 15.67
C ILE A 93 3.02 -3.29 16.16
N ALA A 94 3.32 -4.37 16.87
CA ALA A 94 4.69 -4.77 17.15
C ALA A 94 5.14 -5.72 16.03
N ASN A 95 6.17 -5.32 15.27
CA ASN A 95 6.71 -6.16 14.20
C ASN A 95 7.61 -7.26 14.81
N LEU A 96 7.06 -8.47 14.90
CA LEU A 96 7.71 -9.67 15.41
C LEU A 96 8.20 -10.62 14.30
N ARG A 97 7.92 -10.31 13.03
CA ARG A 97 8.33 -11.16 11.90
C ARG A 97 9.59 -10.64 11.24
N GLU A 98 9.48 -9.58 10.45
CA GLU A 98 10.61 -9.04 9.68
C GLU A 98 11.72 -8.50 10.60
N HIS A 99 11.38 -8.01 11.80
CA HIS A 99 12.35 -7.43 12.74
C HIS A 99 12.82 -8.40 13.84
N VAL A 100 12.22 -9.60 13.93
CA VAL A 100 12.55 -10.60 14.94
C VAL A 100 12.66 -11.99 14.33
N SER A 101 11.56 -12.71 14.11
CA SER A 101 11.61 -14.14 13.81
C SER A 101 12.36 -14.52 12.53
N TRP A 102 12.42 -13.64 11.54
CA TRP A 102 13.13 -13.88 10.27
C TRP A 102 14.63 -13.55 10.32
N VAL A 103 15.07 -12.82 11.35
CA VAL A 103 16.45 -12.28 11.41
C VAL A 103 17.21 -12.69 12.67
N HIS A 104 16.63 -13.57 13.51
CA HIS A 104 17.30 -14.18 14.65
C HIS A 104 17.21 -15.70 14.51
N GLU A 105 18.23 -16.40 14.99
CA GLU A 105 18.26 -17.86 15.01
C GLU A 105 17.96 -18.42 16.41
N ASP A 106 18.47 -17.74 17.44
CA ASP A 106 18.25 -18.10 18.84
C ASP A 106 16.82 -17.75 19.30
N LYS A 107 16.07 -18.79 19.69
CA LYS A 107 14.67 -18.67 20.10
C LYS A 107 14.48 -17.91 21.41
N GLU A 108 15.40 -18.04 22.37
CA GLU A 108 15.30 -17.34 23.66
C GLU A 108 15.58 -15.85 23.48
N VAL A 109 16.61 -15.50 22.70
CA VAL A 109 16.93 -14.11 22.36
C VAL A 109 15.79 -13.47 21.57
N ALA A 110 15.28 -14.17 20.55
CA ALA A 110 14.16 -13.70 19.74
C ALA A 110 12.88 -13.50 20.57
N THR A 111 12.58 -14.43 21.49
CA THR A 111 11.43 -14.31 22.40
C THR A 111 11.57 -13.15 23.37
N GLY A 112 12.75 -12.96 23.97
CA GLY A 112 13.03 -11.80 24.82
C GLY A 112 12.82 -10.47 24.08
N LYS A 113 13.38 -10.35 22.87
CA LYS A 113 13.20 -9.19 22.00
C LYS A 113 11.72 -8.97 21.64
N ALA A 114 10.98 -10.03 21.34
CA ALA A 114 9.55 -9.92 21.01
C ALA A 114 8.72 -9.39 22.18
N ILE A 115 8.99 -9.84 23.41
CA ILE A 115 8.35 -9.33 24.63
C ILE A 115 8.62 -7.82 24.78
N ASP A 116 9.87 -7.39 24.58
CA ASP A 116 10.25 -5.99 24.70
C ASP A 116 9.57 -5.11 23.63
N LEU A 117 9.48 -5.57 22.38
CA LEU A 117 8.79 -4.85 21.31
C LEU A 117 7.28 -4.73 21.58
N VAL A 118 6.64 -5.79 22.09
CA VAL A 118 5.23 -5.73 22.50
C VAL A 118 5.07 -4.75 23.67
N ARG A 119 5.97 -4.76 24.66
CA ARG A 119 5.97 -3.80 25.77
C ARG A 119 6.06 -2.36 25.26
N PHE A 120 6.94 -2.08 24.31
CA PHE A 120 7.06 -0.75 23.71
C PHE A 120 5.79 -0.32 22.96
N ALA A 121 5.18 -1.22 22.20
CA ALA A 121 3.91 -0.92 21.52
C ALA A 121 2.76 -0.66 22.52
N VAL A 122 2.70 -1.42 23.62
CA VAL A 122 1.76 -1.19 24.72
C VAL A 122 2.01 0.16 25.39
N GLU A 123 3.25 0.53 25.66
CA GLU A 123 3.59 1.84 26.22
C GLU A 123 3.27 3.00 25.26
N LYS A 124 3.45 2.78 23.96
CA LYS A 124 3.07 3.76 22.94
C LYS A 124 1.56 3.95 22.89
N VAL A 125 0.78 2.87 22.79
CA VAL A 125 -0.68 2.97 22.66
C VAL A 125 -1.34 3.67 23.87
N LYS A 126 -0.76 3.52 25.08
CA LYS A 126 -1.18 4.28 26.28
C LYS A 126 -1.17 5.79 26.11
N ARG A 127 -0.31 6.29 25.24
CA ARG A 127 -0.07 7.71 24.98
C ARG A 127 -0.67 8.18 23.65
N ASN A 128 -1.22 7.24 22.87
CA ASN A 128 -1.92 7.60 21.64
C ASN A 128 -3.20 8.37 22.00
N THR A 129 -3.60 9.25 21.09
CA THR A 129 -4.88 9.96 21.15
C THR A 129 -5.74 9.52 19.96
N PRO A 130 -7.07 9.51 20.12
CA PRO A 130 -7.95 9.21 19.01
C PRO A 130 -7.81 10.29 17.93
N LEU A 131 -7.59 9.88 16.69
CA LEU A 131 -7.50 10.80 15.55
C LEU A 131 -8.64 10.55 14.56
N SER A 132 -8.91 11.56 13.74
CA SER A 132 -9.84 11.49 12.60
C SER A 132 -9.08 11.52 11.29
N THR A 133 -9.57 10.78 10.29
CA THR A 133 -9.03 10.87 8.93
C THR A 133 -9.39 12.21 8.31
N ILE A 134 -8.40 12.84 7.67
CA ILE A 134 -8.61 14.08 6.92
C ILE A 134 -9.23 13.70 5.58
N LYS A 135 -10.40 14.27 5.27
CA LYS A 135 -11.03 14.15 3.96
C LYS A 135 -10.53 15.27 3.08
N VAL A 136 -9.96 14.92 1.93
CA VAL A 136 -9.44 15.87 0.94
C VAL A 136 -10.16 15.65 -0.40
N PRO A 137 -10.45 16.72 -1.15
CA PRO A 137 -11.03 16.57 -2.49
C PRO A 137 -10.03 15.85 -3.41
N VAL A 138 -10.55 15.17 -4.44
CA VAL A 138 -9.72 14.49 -5.44
C VAL A 138 -9.95 15.16 -6.78
N THR A 139 -8.88 15.67 -7.37
CA THR A 139 -8.88 16.15 -8.75
C THR A 139 -9.16 14.97 -9.68
N LYS A 140 -10.27 15.02 -10.43
CA LYS A 140 -10.70 13.94 -11.33
C LYS A 140 -9.92 13.91 -12.66
N ARG A 141 -8.60 13.89 -12.56
CA ARG A 141 -7.66 13.86 -13.69
C ARG A 141 -6.47 12.97 -13.34
N THR A 142 -6.05 12.17 -14.29
CA THR A 142 -4.92 11.24 -14.16
C THR A 142 -3.74 11.73 -14.98
N LEU A 143 -2.54 11.60 -14.44
CA LEU A 143 -1.29 11.78 -15.18
C LEU A 143 -0.66 10.41 -15.40
N VAL A 144 -0.32 10.09 -16.64
CA VAL A 144 0.44 8.90 -17.03
C VAL A 144 1.81 9.37 -17.55
N ILE A 145 2.87 8.77 -17.02
CA ILE A 145 4.26 9.12 -17.37
C ILE A 145 4.86 7.92 -18.11
N GLY A 146 5.22 8.12 -19.38
CA GLY A 146 5.68 7.10 -20.31
C GLY A 146 4.56 6.58 -21.22
N GLY A 147 4.72 6.77 -22.52
CA GLY A 147 3.85 6.33 -23.60
C GLY A 147 4.25 4.99 -24.22
N GLY A 148 4.83 4.08 -23.45
CA GLY A 148 4.94 2.67 -23.87
C GLY A 148 3.58 1.96 -23.84
N ILE A 149 3.53 0.68 -24.23
CA ILE A 149 2.28 -0.10 -24.26
C ILE A 149 1.50 -0.08 -22.93
N SER A 150 2.20 -0.11 -21.79
CA SER A 150 1.57 -0.02 -20.46
C SER A 150 0.91 1.33 -20.20
N GLY A 151 1.57 2.43 -20.54
CA GLY A 151 1.04 3.78 -20.37
C GLY A 151 -0.08 4.11 -21.35
N ILE A 152 0.05 3.65 -22.60
CA ILE A 152 -1.00 3.71 -23.62
C ILE A 152 -2.28 3.03 -23.08
N GLN A 153 -2.17 1.78 -22.62
CA GLN A 153 -3.33 1.05 -22.12
C GLN A 153 -3.93 1.72 -20.87
N ALA A 154 -3.09 2.12 -19.90
CA ALA A 154 -3.55 2.80 -18.70
C ALA A 154 -4.29 4.12 -19.02
N ALA A 155 -3.79 4.88 -20.00
CA ALA A 155 -4.42 6.12 -20.44
C ALA A 155 -5.78 5.85 -21.10
N LEU A 156 -5.86 4.86 -22.01
CA LEU A 156 -7.10 4.48 -22.67
C LEU A 156 -8.15 3.99 -21.68
N ASP A 157 -7.80 3.10 -20.74
CA ASP A 157 -8.76 2.54 -19.78
C ASP A 157 -9.36 3.63 -18.89
N VAL A 158 -8.53 4.53 -18.38
CA VAL A 158 -8.99 5.65 -17.54
C VAL A 158 -9.84 6.64 -18.33
N ALA A 159 -9.45 6.91 -19.58
CA ALA A 159 -10.17 7.85 -20.43
C ALA A 159 -11.53 7.30 -20.90
N ASN A 160 -11.59 6.00 -21.24
CA ASN A 160 -12.81 5.27 -21.58
C ASN A 160 -13.75 5.14 -20.37
N ALA A 161 -13.22 5.05 -19.15
CA ALA A 161 -14.00 5.16 -17.91
C ALA A 161 -14.54 6.58 -17.65
N GLY A 162 -14.18 7.56 -18.49
CA GLY A 162 -14.74 8.89 -18.50
C GLY A 162 -13.92 9.95 -17.75
N TYR A 163 -12.68 9.66 -17.35
CA TYR A 163 -11.81 10.61 -16.67
C TYR A 163 -10.84 11.30 -17.63
N GLU A 164 -10.41 12.51 -17.29
CA GLU A 164 -9.38 13.20 -18.06
C GLU A 164 -8.00 12.59 -17.79
N VAL A 165 -7.20 12.44 -18.84
CA VAL A 165 -5.84 11.91 -18.76
C VAL A 165 -4.86 12.87 -19.41
N VAL A 166 -3.72 13.11 -18.78
CA VAL A 166 -2.54 13.69 -19.41
C VAL A 166 -1.52 12.57 -19.57
N LEU A 167 -1.10 12.27 -20.80
CA LEU A 167 -0.08 11.27 -21.08
C LEU A 167 1.19 11.99 -21.52
N VAL A 168 2.26 11.87 -20.74
CA VAL A 168 3.55 12.51 -20.99
C VAL A 168 4.54 11.46 -21.50
N GLU A 169 5.11 11.71 -22.68
CA GLU A 169 6.16 10.87 -23.27
C GLU A 169 7.42 11.69 -23.50
N LYS A 170 8.54 11.13 -23.03
CA LYS A 170 9.87 11.74 -23.10
C LYS A 170 10.35 11.88 -24.53
N GLU A 171 10.15 10.85 -25.35
CA GLU A 171 10.59 10.81 -26.73
C GLU A 171 9.59 11.51 -27.68
N PRO A 172 9.98 11.82 -28.93
CA PRO A 172 9.08 12.45 -29.90
C PRO A 172 7.84 11.62 -30.23
N SER A 173 7.90 10.29 -30.04
CA SER A 173 6.82 9.34 -30.33
C SER A 173 6.51 8.45 -29.12
N ILE A 174 5.25 8.07 -29.00
CA ILE A 174 4.80 6.97 -28.14
C ILE A 174 5.10 5.61 -28.80
N GLY A 175 4.91 4.54 -28.05
CA GLY A 175 5.11 3.14 -28.46
C GLY A 175 6.15 2.40 -27.61
N GLY A 176 7.13 3.12 -27.06
CA GLY A 176 8.19 2.56 -26.22
C GLY A 176 8.99 1.45 -26.92
N HIS A 177 9.58 0.53 -26.15
CA HIS A 177 10.37 -0.58 -26.71
C HIS A 177 9.56 -1.51 -27.62
N MET A 178 8.26 -1.64 -27.40
CA MET A 178 7.42 -2.50 -28.22
C MET A 178 7.43 -2.08 -29.70
N SER A 179 7.54 -0.78 -29.97
CA SER A 179 7.66 -0.24 -31.33
C SER A 179 8.95 -0.65 -32.06
N GLN A 180 9.96 -1.13 -31.33
CA GLN A 180 11.24 -1.54 -31.87
C GLN A 180 11.29 -3.04 -32.18
N LEU A 181 10.30 -3.81 -31.71
CA LEU A 181 10.24 -5.25 -31.91
C LEU A 181 9.73 -5.58 -33.31
N SER A 182 10.23 -6.65 -33.92
CA SER A 182 9.63 -7.20 -35.14
C SER A 182 8.32 -7.93 -34.82
N GLU A 183 8.40 -8.87 -33.87
CA GLU A 183 7.30 -9.77 -33.51
C GLU A 183 7.15 -9.87 -31.99
N THR A 184 6.00 -10.35 -31.53
CA THR A 184 5.69 -10.53 -30.11
C THR A 184 5.33 -11.97 -29.81
N PHE A 185 6.08 -12.60 -28.90
CA PHE A 185 5.74 -13.95 -28.43
C PHE A 185 4.50 -13.90 -27.51
N PRO A 186 3.71 -14.98 -27.42
CA PRO A 186 3.88 -16.27 -28.08
C PRO A 186 3.24 -16.37 -29.47
N THR A 187 2.43 -15.39 -29.89
CA THR A 187 1.66 -15.44 -31.14
C THR A 187 2.49 -15.16 -32.38
N LEU A 188 3.67 -14.55 -32.21
CA LEU A 188 4.55 -14.08 -33.27
C LEU A 188 3.87 -13.02 -34.17
N ASP A 189 2.89 -12.31 -33.62
CA ASP A 189 2.28 -11.18 -34.30
C ASP A 189 3.29 -10.05 -34.46
N CYS A 190 3.24 -9.37 -35.61
CA CYS A 190 3.98 -8.12 -35.82
C CYS A 190 3.61 -7.10 -34.72
N SER A 191 4.61 -6.54 -34.05
CA SER A 191 4.41 -5.63 -32.91
C SER A 191 3.57 -4.40 -33.29
N GLN A 192 3.82 -3.87 -34.49
CA GLN A 192 3.16 -2.69 -35.04
C GLN A 192 1.68 -2.97 -35.34
N CYS A 193 1.32 -4.19 -35.73
CA CYS A 193 -0.07 -4.56 -36.02
C CYS A 193 -0.98 -4.42 -34.79
N ILE A 194 -0.44 -4.64 -33.59
CA ILE A 194 -1.21 -4.56 -32.34
C ILE A 194 -0.96 -3.24 -31.58
N LEU A 195 0.19 -2.60 -31.76
CA LEU A 195 0.55 -1.35 -31.07
C LEU A 195 0.03 -0.11 -31.79
N THR A 196 0.20 -0.02 -33.11
CA THR A 196 -0.14 1.19 -33.88
C THR A 196 -1.61 1.58 -33.76
N PRO A 197 -2.59 0.66 -33.82
CA PRO A 197 -3.99 1.02 -33.58
C PRO A 197 -4.22 1.68 -32.21
N ARG A 198 -3.51 1.23 -31.17
CA ARG A 198 -3.59 1.81 -29.82
C ARG A 198 -2.92 3.17 -29.73
N MET A 199 -1.80 3.38 -30.43
CA MET A 199 -1.15 4.69 -30.53
C MET A 199 -2.08 5.72 -31.18
N VAL A 200 -2.78 5.32 -32.24
CA VAL A 200 -3.78 6.16 -32.93
C VAL A 200 -4.98 6.44 -32.01
N GLU A 201 -5.49 5.41 -31.32
CA GLU A 201 -6.60 5.54 -30.36
C GLU A 201 -6.27 6.59 -29.29
N VAL A 202 -5.07 6.54 -28.70
CA VAL A 202 -4.59 7.53 -27.72
C VAL A 202 -4.55 8.94 -28.29
N TYR A 203 -4.01 9.11 -29.50
CA TYR A 203 -3.89 10.41 -30.14
C TYR A 203 -5.26 11.04 -30.44
N GLN A 204 -6.24 10.23 -30.83
CA GLN A 204 -7.58 10.68 -31.20
C GLN A 204 -8.55 10.78 -30.01
N HIS A 205 -8.20 10.24 -28.84
CA HIS A 205 -9.13 10.15 -27.73
C HIS A 205 -9.43 11.54 -27.13
N PRO A 206 -10.71 11.98 -27.05
CA PRO A 206 -11.07 13.35 -26.67
C PRO A 206 -10.74 13.70 -25.21
N LYS A 207 -10.56 12.68 -24.35
CA LYS A 207 -10.18 12.85 -22.93
C LYS A 207 -8.70 12.64 -22.64
N ILE A 208 -7.86 12.37 -23.65
CA ILE A 208 -6.42 12.19 -23.46
C ILE A 208 -5.70 13.41 -24.04
N LYS A 209 -4.99 14.15 -23.18
CA LYS A 209 -4.02 15.14 -23.60
C LYS A 209 -2.66 14.46 -23.73
N LEU A 210 -2.28 14.13 -24.96
CA LEU A 210 -0.97 13.58 -25.28
C LEU A 210 0.10 14.70 -25.37
N MET A 211 1.18 14.56 -24.61
CA MET A 211 2.34 15.44 -24.64
C MET A 211 3.60 14.61 -24.94
N THR A 212 3.96 14.50 -26.22
CA THR A 212 5.23 13.88 -26.63
C THR A 212 6.36 14.88 -26.62
N TYR A 213 7.59 14.39 -26.53
CA TYR A 213 8.78 15.19 -26.35
C TYR A 213 8.67 16.10 -25.11
N ALA A 214 8.13 15.56 -24.02
CA ALA A 214 7.88 16.27 -22.78
C ALA A 214 8.30 15.42 -21.57
N GLU A 215 8.75 16.08 -20.51
CA GLU A 215 9.24 15.42 -19.31
C GLU A 215 8.60 16.04 -18.07
N VAL A 216 8.30 15.21 -17.07
CA VAL A 216 7.85 15.70 -15.76
C VAL A 216 9.07 16.19 -14.99
N GLU A 217 9.10 17.48 -14.63
CA GLU A 217 10.21 18.08 -13.89
C GLU A 217 10.00 18.03 -12.38
N SER A 218 8.76 18.23 -11.92
CA SER A 218 8.44 18.19 -10.49
C SER A 218 7.02 17.67 -10.24
N VAL A 219 6.86 16.95 -9.13
CA VAL A 219 5.58 16.50 -8.60
C VAL A 219 5.52 16.91 -7.13
N GLU A 220 4.58 17.78 -6.81
CA GLU A 220 4.32 18.27 -5.46
C GLU A 220 2.91 17.87 -5.01
N GLY A 221 2.68 17.88 -3.70
CA GLY A 221 1.37 17.59 -3.11
C GLY A 221 1.22 16.15 -2.63
N PHE A 222 -0.03 15.66 -2.59
CA PHE A 222 -0.39 14.36 -2.05
C PHE A 222 -1.56 13.76 -2.85
N ILE A 223 -1.94 12.52 -2.51
CA ILE A 223 -2.98 11.76 -3.22
C ILE A 223 -4.23 12.62 -3.45
N GLY A 224 -4.60 12.78 -4.74
CA GLY A 224 -5.75 13.55 -5.21
C GLY A 224 -5.51 15.06 -5.41
N ASN A 225 -4.41 15.60 -4.91
CA ASN A 225 -4.07 17.03 -4.95
C ASN A 225 -2.62 17.22 -5.39
N PHE A 226 -2.25 16.64 -6.53
CA PHE A 226 -0.92 16.81 -7.10
C PHE A 226 -0.84 18.08 -7.94
N LYS A 227 0.28 18.79 -7.81
CA LYS A 227 0.69 19.85 -8.72
C LYS A 227 1.92 19.35 -9.47
N VAL A 228 1.81 19.26 -10.79
CA VAL A 228 2.85 18.69 -11.64
C VAL A 228 3.35 19.72 -12.64
N THR A 229 4.66 19.87 -12.72
CA THR A 229 5.32 20.72 -13.74
C THR A 229 5.82 19.82 -14.86
N ILE A 230 5.38 20.11 -16.09
CA ILE A 230 5.76 19.36 -17.29
C ILE A 230 6.53 20.31 -18.21
N LYS A 231 7.77 19.95 -18.54
CA LYS A 231 8.56 20.65 -19.54
C LYS A 231 8.30 20.08 -20.91
N GLN A 232 7.68 20.89 -21.75
CA GLN A 232 7.59 20.63 -23.18
C GLN A 232 8.93 21.00 -23.83
N LYS A 233 9.65 20.03 -24.38
CA LYS A 233 10.91 20.31 -25.08
C LYS A 233 10.62 20.96 -26.43
N ALA A 234 11.47 21.92 -26.82
CA ALA A 234 11.34 22.61 -28.10
C ALA A 234 11.68 21.64 -29.24
N ARG A 235 10.71 21.39 -30.13
CA ARG A 235 10.93 20.58 -31.35
C ARG A 235 11.66 21.36 -32.45
N TYR A 236 11.75 22.69 -32.30
CA TYR A 236 12.22 23.62 -33.34
C TYR A 236 11.45 23.50 -34.67
N VAL A 237 10.23 22.98 -34.61
CA VAL A 237 9.28 22.83 -35.71
C VAL A 237 7.89 23.21 -35.20
N ASP A 238 7.13 23.92 -36.02
CA ASP A 238 5.72 24.24 -35.75
C ASP A 238 4.88 22.98 -35.97
N ALA A 239 4.43 22.37 -34.87
CA ALA A 239 3.74 21.08 -34.90
C ALA A 239 2.41 21.13 -35.68
N ASP A 240 1.76 22.30 -35.75
CA ASP A 240 0.50 22.47 -36.45
C ASP A 240 0.67 22.63 -37.98
N LYS A 241 1.90 22.93 -38.44
CA LYS A 241 2.24 23.10 -39.86
C LYS A 241 3.08 21.96 -40.44
N CYS A 242 3.56 21.05 -39.60
CA CYS A 242 4.39 19.93 -40.02
C CYS A 242 3.54 18.89 -40.76
N SER A 243 3.92 18.53 -42.00
CA SER A 243 3.24 17.53 -42.85
C SER A 243 4.10 16.30 -43.10
#